data_AF-A0A229SMD6-F1
#
_entry.id   AF-A0A229SMD6-F1
#
_cell.length_a   1.000
_cell.length_b   1.000
_cell.length_c   1.000
_cell.angle_alpha   90.00
_cell.angle_beta   90.00
_cell.angle_gamma   90.00
#
_symmetry.space_group_name_H-M   'P 1'
#
loop_
_entity.id
_entity.type
_entity.pdbx_description
1 polymer ?
#
loop_
_entity_poly.entity_id
_entity_poly.type
_entity_poly.pdbx_seq_one_letter_code
_entity_poly.pdbx_strand_id
1 'polypeptide(L)'
;MTLLGFLEDDEYLPEYGTLVVRDRYDADGLEPLENELLGELATDGLSGTVATAGDGWVHGHAGDPFQSVRLEAHDAQPSVVVDDWEDVVGSPFHSRSGRLALGLLTGGEYDGTLELGRRGLFCVRVARSAAAAGEEGDVWLVQFWPSDDPGLPRWVRRTRQALFGADPGWRQVLGYPVMSAAWAAAGYGPPRPESWLDEPLRGDPPDAAICAQLGVEVPVSHRDAVALLVAAGVLVADGDGYRLAEHPPLAADRVALPEGLVAQVERAAASARYTWAAADLTSVAAWGNPAPVGGLAERLLVAPGEVPGLLAYAVSDRPVQQIGEGIVALPRRQPEPVSLPVSVVVPSRSENPATVPGAPPRAGVIGGNGEVIVWRAGEPVVLGRVPDQYRCRAHETPVGIAVATSGGPGMLVGWDGTIERLPVDLGSHPVRAVPTGGSWPGSSTTSGAGRGTGRICWTSPLARSRRCPGPTS
;
A
#
# COMPACT_ATOMS: atom_id res chain seq x y z
N MET A 1 -4.88 -34.91 -3.32
CA MET A 1 -4.66 -33.46 -3.42
C MET A 1 -3.21 -33.28 -3.77
N THR A 2 -2.96 -32.61 -4.88
CA THR A 2 -1.65 -32.40 -5.51
C THR A 2 -1.47 -30.91 -5.73
N LEU A 3 -0.33 -30.38 -5.29
CA LEU A 3 0.12 -29.05 -5.65
C LEU A 3 0.52 -29.05 -7.13
N LEU A 4 -0.21 -28.29 -7.95
CA LEU A 4 0.02 -28.15 -9.38
C LEU A 4 1.14 -27.15 -9.67
N GLY A 5 1.25 -26.10 -8.85
CA GLY A 5 2.27 -25.06 -8.98
C GLY A 5 2.17 -24.05 -7.85
N PHE A 6 3.20 -23.22 -7.71
CA PHE A 6 3.22 -22.11 -6.77
C PHE A 6 3.98 -20.91 -7.35
N LEU A 7 3.65 -19.71 -6.85
CA LEU A 7 4.36 -18.46 -7.07
C LEU A 7 4.62 -17.84 -5.69
N GLU A 8 5.82 -17.33 -5.44
CA GLU A 8 6.21 -16.77 -4.15
C GLU A 8 6.99 -15.48 -4.35
N ASP A 9 6.71 -14.49 -3.51
CA ASP A 9 7.40 -13.21 -3.41
C ASP A 9 7.55 -12.87 -1.93
N ASP A 10 8.78 -12.85 -1.43
CA ASP A 10 9.13 -12.55 -0.04
C ASP A 10 9.28 -11.05 0.25
N GLU A 11 9.28 -10.21 -0.79
CA GLU A 11 9.40 -8.76 -0.70
C GLU A 11 8.26 -8.06 -1.46
N TYR A 12 7.05 -8.63 -1.39
CA TYR A 12 5.87 -8.03 -2.04
C TYR A 12 5.50 -6.72 -1.35
N LEU A 13 5.50 -5.61 -2.11
CA LEU A 13 5.13 -4.30 -1.59
C LEU A 13 3.69 -3.94 -2.00
N PRO A 14 2.71 -4.08 -1.10
CA PRO A 14 1.31 -3.79 -1.41
C PRO A 14 1.09 -2.30 -1.69
N GLU A 15 0.40 -1.98 -2.78
CA GLU A 15 0.02 -0.60 -3.07
C GLU A 15 -1.17 -0.19 -2.19
N TYR A 16 -1.03 0.91 -1.44
CA TYR A 16 -2.03 1.35 -0.45
C TYR A 16 -2.42 0.25 0.54
N GLY A 17 -1.46 -0.60 0.91
CA GLY A 17 -1.68 -1.74 1.79
C GLY A 17 -2.67 -2.78 1.27
N THR A 18 -2.80 -2.90 -0.06
CA THR A 18 -3.66 -3.90 -0.70
C THR A 18 -2.80 -4.96 -1.41
N LEU A 19 -2.95 -6.23 -1.00
CA LEU A 19 -2.51 -7.40 -1.75
C LEU A 19 -3.39 -7.53 -2.99
N VAL A 20 -2.78 -7.65 -4.17
CA VAL A 20 -3.50 -7.80 -5.45
C VAL A 20 -3.03 -9.05 -6.18
N VAL A 21 -3.96 -9.95 -6.45
CA VAL A 21 -3.79 -11.08 -7.37
C VAL A 21 -4.73 -10.86 -8.55
N ARG A 22 -4.23 -10.98 -9.77
CA ARG A 22 -5.01 -10.84 -11.00
C ARG A 22 -4.84 -12.03 -11.93
N ASP A 23 -5.89 -12.28 -12.69
CA ASP A 23 -5.88 -13.19 -13.82
C ASP A 23 -5.24 -12.50 -15.03
N ARG A 24 -4.23 -13.15 -15.61
CA ARG A 24 -3.50 -12.67 -16.78
C ARG A 24 -4.24 -13.05 -18.05
N TYR A 25 -4.97 -12.11 -18.63
CA TYR A 25 -5.55 -12.28 -19.95
C TYR A 25 -5.29 -11.09 -20.86
N ASP A 26 -5.16 -11.37 -22.16
CA ASP A 26 -5.18 -10.33 -23.18
C ASP A 26 -6.60 -9.74 -23.24
N ALA A 27 -6.71 -8.41 -23.20
CA ALA A 27 -8.00 -7.71 -23.16
C ALA A 27 -8.86 -7.96 -24.42
N ASP A 28 -8.24 -8.40 -25.52
CA ASP A 28 -8.91 -8.67 -26.78
C ASP A 28 -9.61 -10.04 -26.76
N GLY A 29 -10.94 -10.03 -26.83
CA GLY A 29 -11.74 -11.23 -27.11
C GLY A 29 -12.25 -12.01 -25.90
N LEU A 30 -12.28 -11.39 -24.71
CA LEU A 30 -13.01 -11.97 -23.59
C LEU A 30 -14.52 -11.78 -23.73
N GLU A 31 -15.26 -12.84 -23.44
CA GLU A 31 -16.69 -12.76 -23.25
C GLU A 31 -17.03 -11.80 -22.08
N PRO A 32 -18.16 -11.07 -22.15
CA PRO A 32 -18.63 -10.26 -21.04
C PRO A 32 -18.76 -11.05 -19.74
N LEU A 33 -18.68 -10.35 -18.61
CA LEU A 33 -19.00 -10.91 -17.30
C LEU A 33 -20.46 -11.38 -17.27
N GLU A 34 -20.70 -12.63 -16.89
CA GLU A 34 -22.07 -13.10 -16.63
C GLU A 34 -22.72 -12.30 -15.48
N ASN A 35 -21.90 -11.90 -14.50
CA ASN A 35 -22.27 -10.99 -13.43
C ASN A 35 -21.27 -9.83 -13.37
N GLU A 36 -21.66 -8.68 -13.90
CA GLU A 36 -20.81 -7.47 -13.95
C GLU A 36 -20.35 -7.02 -12.56
N LEU A 37 -21.12 -7.32 -11.49
CA LEU A 37 -20.77 -6.96 -10.11
C LEU A 37 -19.56 -7.74 -9.56
N LEU A 38 -19.10 -8.78 -10.26
CA LEU A 38 -17.88 -9.52 -9.92
C LEU A 38 -16.61 -8.91 -10.54
N GLY A 39 -16.71 -7.84 -11.34
CA GLY A 39 -15.54 -7.15 -11.86
C GLY A 39 -14.74 -6.42 -10.76
N GLU A 40 -13.41 -6.28 -10.96
CA GLU A 40 -12.47 -5.78 -9.93
C GLU A 40 -12.86 -4.44 -9.29
N LEU A 41 -13.48 -3.54 -10.05
CA LEU A 41 -13.91 -2.22 -9.58
C LEU A 41 -15.44 -2.02 -9.68
N ALA A 42 -16.19 -3.11 -9.82
CA ALA A 42 -17.62 -3.05 -10.09
C ALA A 42 -18.45 -2.65 -8.87
N THR A 43 -17.89 -2.75 -7.66
CA THR A 43 -18.53 -2.34 -6.40
C THR A 43 -17.59 -1.45 -5.57
N ASP A 44 -18.11 -0.80 -4.54
CA ASP A 44 -17.31 -0.02 -3.59
C ASP A 44 -16.59 -0.91 -2.54
N GLY A 45 -16.80 -2.23 -2.56
CA GLY A 45 -16.20 -3.18 -1.62
C GLY A 45 -14.98 -3.90 -2.18
N LEU A 46 -13.81 -3.24 -2.18
CA LEU A 46 -12.57 -3.78 -2.76
C LEU A 46 -11.94 -4.88 -1.92
N SER A 47 -11.22 -4.60 -0.82
CA SER A 47 -10.40 -5.62 -0.12
C SER A 47 -11.03 -6.20 1.15
N GLY A 48 -12.20 -5.71 1.58
CA GLY A 48 -12.82 -6.19 2.81
C GLY A 48 -11.89 -6.03 4.02
N THR A 49 -12.08 -6.86 5.04
CA THR A 49 -11.26 -6.85 6.26
C THR A 49 -10.08 -7.82 6.23
N VAL A 50 -10.16 -8.87 5.41
CA VAL A 50 -9.09 -9.86 5.20
C VAL A 50 -8.78 -9.92 3.72
N ALA A 51 -9.73 -10.47 2.95
CA ALA A 51 -9.68 -10.49 1.51
C ALA A 51 -11.07 -10.75 0.91
N THR A 52 -11.22 -10.37 -0.35
CA THR A 52 -12.38 -10.66 -1.20
C THR A 52 -11.88 -11.13 -2.57
N ALA A 53 -12.76 -11.77 -3.34
CA ALA A 53 -12.44 -12.23 -4.68
C ALA A 53 -13.65 -12.09 -5.61
N GLY A 54 -13.37 -11.98 -6.91
CA GLY A 54 -14.38 -11.89 -7.96
C GLY A 54 -13.96 -12.64 -9.23
N ASP A 55 -14.33 -12.09 -10.38
CA ASP A 55 -13.92 -12.62 -11.68
C ASP A 55 -12.55 -12.05 -12.07
N GLY A 56 -11.53 -12.88 -11.90
CA GLY A 56 -10.15 -12.58 -12.30
C GLY A 56 -9.35 -11.76 -11.31
N TRP A 57 -9.83 -11.54 -10.08
CA TRP A 57 -9.10 -10.79 -9.06
C TRP A 57 -9.31 -11.32 -7.63
N VAL A 58 -8.30 -11.10 -6.79
CA VAL A 58 -8.34 -11.24 -5.32
C VAL A 58 -7.67 -10.03 -4.71
N HIS A 59 -8.35 -9.35 -3.79
CA HIS A 59 -7.76 -8.24 -3.03
C HIS A 59 -7.71 -8.58 -1.54
N GLY A 60 -6.58 -8.32 -0.88
CA GLY A 60 -6.40 -8.52 0.56
C GLY A 60 -5.89 -7.28 1.28
N HIS A 61 -6.22 -7.12 2.56
CA HIS A 61 -5.79 -5.98 3.39
C HIS A 61 -4.46 -6.28 4.13
N ALA A 62 -3.34 -5.86 3.54
CA ALA A 62 -1.96 -6.21 3.93
C ALA A 62 -1.20 -5.14 4.73
N GLY A 63 -1.68 -3.89 4.76
CA GLY A 63 -0.95 -2.79 5.38
C GLY A 63 0.30 -2.37 4.59
N ASP A 64 1.02 -1.34 5.04
CA ASP A 64 2.08 -0.71 4.25
C ASP A 64 3.48 -1.38 4.18
N PRO A 65 3.92 -2.26 5.10
CA PRO A 65 5.26 -2.86 5.01
C PRO A 65 5.36 -3.93 3.89
N PHE A 66 6.57 -4.40 3.62
CA PHE A 66 6.79 -5.56 2.76
C PHE A 66 6.08 -6.80 3.32
N GLN A 67 5.60 -7.66 2.44
CA GLN A 67 4.82 -8.84 2.76
C GLN A 67 5.47 -10.07 2.14
N SER A 68 5.35 -11.21 2.80
CA SER A 68 5.67 -12.49 2.18
C SER A 68 4.37 -13.10 1.64
N VAL A 69 4.32 -13.36 0.34
CA VAL A 69 3.12 -13.83 -0.35
C VAL A 69 3.41 -15.10 -1.12
N ARG A 70 2.61 -16.13 -0.88
CA ARG A 70 2.65 -17.40 -1.61
C ARG A 70 1.29 -17.73 -2.22
N LEU A 71 1.27 -17.88 -3.55
CA LEU A 71 0.12 -18.37 -4.30
C LEU A 71 0.31 -19.86 -4.61
N GLU A 72 -0.73 -20.67 -4.46
CA GLU A 72 -0.70 -22.10 -4.77
C GLU A 72 -1.91 -22.54 -5.59
N ALA A 73 -1.66 -23.37 -6.60
CA ALA A 73 -2.70 -24.05 -7.37
C ALA A 73 -2.77 -25.52 -6.99
N HIS A 74 -3.98 -26.03 -6.72
CA HIS A 74 -4.23 -27.41 -6.31
C HIS A 74 -5.28 -28.07 -7.19
N ASP A 75 -5.18 -29.39 -7.36
CA ASP A 75 -6.18 -30.19 -8.10
C ASP A 75 -7.48 -30.47 -7.32
N ALA A 76 -7.45 -30.27 -6.00
CA ALA A 76 -8.54 -30.48 -5.06
C ALA A 76 -8.30 -29.66 -3.79
N GLN A 77 -9.31 -29.56 -2.93
CA GLN A 77 -9.24 -28.78 -1.69
C GLN A 77 -8.00 -29.16 -0.83
N PRO A 78 -7.13 -28.19 -0.48
CA PRO A 78 -5.95 -28.47 0.30
C PRO A 78 -6.22 -28.65 1.79
N SER A 79 -5.56 -29.62 2.43
CA SER A 79 -5.74 -30.05 3.83
C SER A 79 -5.07 -29.15 4.88
N VAL A 80 -4.83 -27.87 4.58
CA VAL A 80 -4.12 -26.95 5.50
C VAL A 80 -4.81 -26.88 6.86
N VAL A 81 -3.99 -26.93 7.91
CA VAL A 81 -4.39 -26.73 9.31
C VAL A 81 -4.74 -25.25 9.48
N VAL A 82 -6.03 -24.95 9.50
CA VAL A 82 -6.56 -23.58 9.64
C VAL A 82 -6.11 -22.94 10.96
N ASP A 83 -5.81 -23.74 11.98
CA ASP A 83 -5.45 -23.27 13.32
C ASP A 83 -4.06 -22.60 13.40
N ASP A 84 -3.20 -22.84 12.41
CA ASP A 84 -1.86 -22.21 12.32
C ASP A 84 -1.93 -20.78 11.76
N TRP A 85 -3.09 -20.36 11.25
CA TRP A 85 -3.29 -19.06 10.63
C TRP A 85 -4.10 -18.14 11.52
N GLU A 86 -3.82 -16.84 11.50
CA GLU A 86 -4.56 -15.86 12.29
C GLU A 86 -5.91 -15.53 11.66
N ASP A 87 -5.92 -15.23 10.37
CA ASP A 87 -7.11 -14.88 9.61
C ASP A 87 -7.25 -15.81 8.40
N VAL A 88 -8.45 -16.35 8.17
CA VAL A 88 -8.72 -17.26 7.04
C VAL A 88 -10.10 -16.97 6.46
N VAL A 89 -10.14 -16.70 5.15
CA VAL A 89 -11.37 -16.53 4.37
C VAL A 89 -11.36 -17.48 3.17
N GLY A 90 -12.51 -18.11 2.92
CA GLY A 90 -12.80 -18.82 1.68
C GLY A 90 -13.74 -17.99 0.83
N SER A 91 -13.44 -17.83 -0.46
CA SER A 91 -14.29 -17.11 -1.41
C SER A 91 -14.39 -17.90 -2.72
N PRO A 92 -15.50 -17.79 -3.47
CA PRO A 92 -15.50 -18.10 -4.88
C PRO A 92 -14.53 -17.20 -5.65
N PHE A 93 -13.98 -17.74 -6.73
CA PHE A 93 -13.13 -17.04 -7.67
C PHE A 93 -13.38 -17.59 -9.08
N HIS A 94 -13.50 -16.71 -10.06
CA HIS A 94 -13.63 -17.11 -11.46
C HIS A 94 -12.35 -16.76 -12.21
N SER A 95 -11.70 -17.75 -12.84
CA SER A 95 -10.54 -17.52 -13.70
C SER A 95 -10.90 -17.67 -15.17
N ARG A 96 -10.62 -16.63 -15.95
CA ARG A 96 -10.85 -16.59 -17.39
C ARG A 96 -9.69 -17.17 -18.19
N SER A 97 -8.46 -17.03 -17.73
CA SER A 97 -7.28 -17.55 -18.46
C SER A 97 -6.74 -18.85 -17.88
N GLY A 98 -6.90 -19.06 -16.57
CA GLY A 98 -6.21 -20.10 -15.81
C GLY A 98 -4.81 -19.70 -15.37
N ARG A 99 -4.43 -18.42 -15.47
CA ARG A 99 -3.09 -17.89 -15.21
C ARG A 99 -3.19 -16.69 -14.28
N LEU A 100 -2.51 -16.73 -13.14
CA LEU A 100 -2.55 -15.66 -12.15
C LEU A 100 -1.20 -15.01 -11.96
N ALA A 101 -1.18 -13.73 -11.56
CA ALA A 101 0.02 -13.03 -11.11
C ALA A 101 -0.29 -12.13 -9.92
N LEU A 102 0.76 -11.81 -9.15
CA LEU A 102 0.74 -10.71 -8.21
C LEU A 102 0.74 -9.39 -8.99
N GLY A 103 0.10 -8.35 -8.46
CA GLY A 103 0.04 -7.05 -9.11
C GLY A 103 0.03 -5.87 -8.16
N LEU A 104 -0.13 -4.68 -8.74
CA LEU A 104 -0.29 -3.41 -8.04
C LEU A 104 -1.70 -2.88 -8.27
N LEU A 105 -2.32 -2.24 -7.27
CA LEU A 105 -3.71 -1.78 -7.37
C LEU A 105 -3.93 -0.84 -8.56
N THR A 106 -3.04 0.13 -8.76
CA THR A 106 -3.08 1.11 -9.86
C THR A 106 -2.10 0.80 -10.99
N GLY A 107 -1.26 -0.22 -10.80
CA GLY A 107 -0.19 -0.60 -11.72
C GLY A 107 -0.43 -1.92 -12.45
N GLY A 108 0.65 -2.39 -13.10
CA GLY A 108 0.69 -3.67 -13.80
C GLY A 108 0.89 -4.85 -12.85
N GLU A 109 1.20 -5.99 -13.46
CA GLU A 109 1.53 -7.24 -12.78
C GLU A 109 3.03 -7.31 -12.48
N TYR A 110 3.38 -7.97 -11.38
CA TYR A 110 4.75 -8.38 -11.10
C TYR A 110 5.19 -9.51 -12.04
N ASP A 111 6.49 -9.79 -12.05
CA ASP A 111 7.04 -10.92 -12.77
C ASP A 111 6.55 -12.25 -12.17
N GLY A 112 6.47 -13.27 -13.04
CA GLY A 112 5.99 -14.59 -12.66
C GLY A 112 4.52 -14.81 -13.01
N THR A 113 4.13 -16.08 -13.05
CA THR A 113 2.75 -16.50 -13.34
C THR A 113 2.51 -17.85 -12.69
N LEU A 114 1.40 -17.96 -11.96
CA LEU A 114 0.88 -19.21 -11.44
C LEU A 114 -0.12 -19.80 -12.45
N GLU A 115 0.12 -21.03 -12.89
CA GLU A 115 -0.79 -21.76 -13.77
C GLU A 115 -1.78 -22.58 -12.91
N LEU A 116 -3.08 -22.28 -13.02
CA LEU A 116 -4.16 -23.00 -12.34
C LEU A 116 -4.51 -24.34 -13.01
N GLY A 117 -4.00 -24.57 -14.23
CA GLY A 117 -4.22 -25.77 -15.03
C GLY A 117 -5.57 -25.82 -15.77
N ARG A 118 -6.54 -24.97 -15.41
CA ARG A 118 -7.81 -24.81 -16.15
C ARG A 118 -8.41 -23.41 -15.99
N ARG A 119 -9.42 -23.12 -16.81
CA ARG A 119 -10.33 -21.97 -16.67
C ARG A 119 -11.57 -22.37 -15.88
N GLY A 120 -12.34 -21.38 -15.45
CA GLY A 120 -13.65 -21.55 -14.82
C GLY A 120 -13.64 -21.24 -13.33
N LEU A 121 -14.56 -21.87 -12.59
CA LEU A 121 -14.78 -21.61 -11.17
C LEU A 121 -13.79 -22.36 -10.27
N PHE A 122 -13.36 -21.64 -9.24
CA PHE A 122 -12.48 -22.10 -8.18
C PHE A 122 -13.04 -21.67 -6.84
N CYS A 123 -12.66 -22.41 -5.79
CA CYS A 123 -12.57 -21.85 -4.47
C CYS A 123 -11.17 -21.24 -4.31
N VAL A 124 -11.10 -20.05 -3.72
CA VAL A 124 -9.88 -19.47 -3.19
C VAL A 124 -9.94 -19.43 -1.67
N ARG A 125 -8.87 -19.88 -1.01
CA ARG A 125 -8.62 -19.63 0.40
C ARG A 125 -7.50 -18.62 0.54
N VAL A 126 -7.76 -17.54 1.26
CA VAL A 126 -6.76 -16.57 1.66
C VAL A 126 -6.53 -16.73 3.16
N ALA A 127 -5.29 -17.02 3.53
CA ALA A 127 -4.86 -17.14 4.91
C ALA A 127 -3.75 -16.12 5.18
N ARG A 128 -3.80 -15.49 6.36
CA ARG A 128 -2.87 -14.46 6.78
C ARG A 128 -2.44 -14.68 8.23
N SER A 129 -1.17 -14.42 8.50
CA SER A 129 -0.59 -14.35 9.85
C SER A 129 0.38 -13.19 9.92
N ALA A 130 0.55 -12.59 11.10
CA ALA A 130 1.68 -11.68 11.32
C ALA A 130 3.02 -12.40 11.03
N ALA A 131 3.98 -11.68 10.46
CA ALA A 131 5.33 -12.22 10.30
C ALA A 131 5.98 -12.52 11.65
N ALA A 132 7.04 -13.34 11.65
CA ALA A 132 7.73 -13.70 12.88
C ALA A 132 8.36 -12.46 13.54
N ALA A 133 8.64 -12.53 14.85
CA ALA A 133 9.26 -11.42 15.56
C ALA A 133 10.60 -11.02 14.91
N GLY A 134 10.68 -9.78 14.41
CA GLY A 134 11.85 -9.25 13.72
C GLY A 134 11.76 -9.26 12.20
N GLU A 135 10.70 -9.83 11.62
CA GLU A 135 10.34 -9.70 10.21
C GLU A 135 9.32 -8.57 10.03
N GLU A 136 9.27 -8.00 8.83
CA GLU A 136 8.32 -6.94 8.47
C GLU A 136 7.03 -7.52 7.88
N GLY A 137 5.90 -6.86 8.17
CA GLY A 137 4.60 -7.15 7.58
C GLY A 137 3.96 -8.48 7.95
N ASP A 138 3.18 -9.01 7.02
CA ASP A 138 2.42 -10.24 7.19
C ASP A 138 2.86 -11.32 6.19
N VAL A 139 2.56 -12.57 6.54
CA VAL A 139 2.68 -13.74 5.67
C VAL A 139 1.31 -14.08 5.12
N TRP A 140 1.22 -14.22 3.80
CA TRP A 140 0.00 -14.51 3.05
C TRP A 140 0.12 -15.83 2.29
N LEU A 141 -0.88 -16.69 2.44
CA LEU A 141 -1.05 -17.89 1.65
C LEU A 141 -2.39 -17.85 0.91
N VAL A 142 -2.33 -17.86 -0.42
CA VAL A 142 -3.52 -17.83 -1.29
C VAL A 142 -3.57 -19.13 -2.09
N GLN A 143 -4.60 -19.95 -1.87
CA GLN A 143 -4.70 -21.27 -2.46
C GLN A 143 -5.95 -21.39 -3.31
N PHE A 144 -5.78 -21.88 -4.53
CA PHE A 144 -6.84 -22.06 -5.51
C PHE A 144 -7.05 -23.55 -5.79
N TRP A 145 -8.30 -23.99 -5.84
CA TRP A 145 -8.65 -25.33 -6.33
C TRP A 145 -10.00 -25.29 -7.06
N PRO A 146 -10.18 -26.11 -8.10
CA PRO A 146 -11.41 -26.10 -8.88
C PRO A 146 -12.61 -26.51 -8.01
N SER A 147 -13.74 -25.83 -8.20
CA SER A 147 -15.01 -26.19 -7.59
C SER A 147 -16.15 -25.75 -8.50
N ASP A 148 -17.09 -26.66 -8.78
CA ASP A 148 -18.28 -26.34 -9.58
C ASP A 148 -19.35 -25.62 -8.74
N ASP A 149 -19.24 -25.69 -7.41
CA ASP A 149 -20.07 -24.96 -6.45
C ASP A 149 -19.20 -24.43 -5.30
N PRO A 150 -18.53 -23.28 -5.50
CA PRO A 150 -17.69 -22.68 -4.46
C PRO A 150 -18.48 -22.04 -3.31
N GLY A 151 -19.82 -22.02 -3.37
CA GLY A 151 -20.69 -21.41 -2.37
C GLY A 151 -20.58 -19.88 -2.34
N LEU A 152 -20.74 -19.30 -1.14
CA LEU A 152 -20.59 -17.85 -0.90
C LEU A 152 -19.33 -17.59 -0.06
N PRO A 153 -18.74 -16.38 -0.14
CA PRO A 153 -17.66 -15.97 0.74
C PRO A 153 -17.94 -16.27 2.21
N ARG A 154 -16.95 -16.80 2.92
CA ARG A 154 -17.07 -17.21 4.32
C ARG A 154 -15.74 -17.01 5.05
N TRP A 155 -15.80 -16.31 6.18
CA TRP A 155 -14.71 -16.20 7.12
C TRP A 155 -14.71 -17.45 7.99
N VAL A 156 -13.58 -18.14 8.00
CA VAL A 156 -13.38 -19.39 8.75
C VAL A 156 -12.70 -19.10 10.07
N ARG A 157 -11.78 -18.13 10.08
CA ARG A 157 -11.07 -17.68 11.27
C ARG A 157 -10.76 -16.20 11.15
N ARG A 158 -10.76 -15.51 12.30
CA ARG A 158 -10.43 -14.09 12.37
C ARG A 158 -9.86 -13.76 13.74
N THR A 159 -8.66 -13.22 13.80
CA THR A 159 -8.08 -12.62 15.02
C THR A 159 -8.22 -11.10 14.99
N ARG A 160 -8.20 -10.49 13.80
CA ARG A 160 -8.49 -9.07 13.63
C ARG A 160 -9.96 -8.79 13.89
N GLN A 161 -10.28 -7.64 14.47
CA GLN A 161 -11.68 -7.28 14.67
C GLN A 161 -12.36 -7.05 13.31
N ALA A 162 -13.57 -7.57 13.14
CA ALA A 162 -14.35 -7.28 11.94
C ALA A 162 -14.90 -5.87 11.91
N LEU A 163 -15.13 -5.31 13.09
CA LEU A 163 -15.63 -3.97 13.29
C LEU A 163 -14.56 -3.20 14.04
N PHE A 164 -14.19 -2.04 13.52
CA PHE A 164 -13.21 -1.19 14.19
C PHE A 164 -13.86 -0.43 15.33
N GLY A 165 -13.03 0.11 16.23
CA GLY A 165 -13.49 1.10 17.20
C GLY A 165 -14.17 2.27 16.48
N ALA A 166 -15.24 2.81 17.10
CA ALA A 166 -15.87 4.00 16.57
C ALA A 166 -14.87 5.16 16.58
N ASP A 167 -14.85 5.96 15.50
CA ASP A 167 -14.12 7.23 15.49
C ASP A 167 -14.67 8.12 16.63
N PRO A 168 -13.81 8.63 17.54
CA PRO A 168 -14.26 9.51 18.62
C PRO A 168 -14.84 10.84 18.12
N GLY A 169 -14.69 11.18 16.83
CA GLY A 169 -15.30 12.34 16.20
C GLY A 169 -14.47 13.62 16.26
N TRP A 170 -13.31 13.59 16.92
CA TRP A 170 -12.49 14.79 17.12
C TRP A 170 -11.98 15.41 15.81
N ARG A 171 -11.81 14.61 14.75
CA ARG A 171 -11.43 15.15 13.43
C ARG A 171 -12.54 15.99 12.81
N GLN A 172 -13.81 15.61 12.97
CA GLN A 172 -14.95 16.37 12.47
C GLN A 172 -15.15 17.64 13.31
N VAL A 173 -14.89 17.56 14.61
CA VAL A 173 -15.07 18.67 15.56
C VAL A 173 -13.96 19.71 15.48
N LEU A 174 -12.71 19.30 15.40
CA LEU A 174 -11.54 20.19 15.44
C LEU A 174 -10.91 20.46 14.06
N GLY A 175 -11.28 19.67 13.06
CA GLY A 175 -10.71 19.75 11.72
C GLY A 175 -9.33 19.08 11.58
N TYR A 176 -8.94 18.83 10.33
CA TYR A 176 -7.66 18.20 10.01
C TYR A 176 -6.42 18.99 10.49
N PRO A 177 -6.35 20.33 10.38
CA PRO A 177 -5.17 21.09 10.80
C PRO A 177 -4.82 20.87 12.26
N VAL A 178 -5.82 20.91 13.16
CA VAL A 178 -5.63 20.64 14.59
C VAL A 178 -5.22 19.19 14.81
N MET A 179 -5.92 18.22 14.19
CA MET A 179 -5.58 16.80 14.34
C MET A 179 -4.17 16.46 13.84
N SER A 180 -3.67 17.16 12.84
CA SER A 180 -2.30 16.96 12.34
C SER A 180 -1.23 17.33 13.38
N ALA A 181 -1.54 18.27 14.29
CA ALA A 181 -0.68 18.58 15.43
C ALA A 181 -0.61 17.44 16.43
N ALA A 182 -1.70 16.66 16.60
CA ALA A 182 -1.69 15.48 17.46
C ALA A 182 -0.69 14.44 16.97
N TRP A 183 -0.68 14.17 15.67
CA TRP A 183 0.23 13.21 15.06
C TRP A 183 1.68 13.65 15.18
N ALA A 184 1.98 14.90 14.85
CA ALA A 184 3.34 15.44 14.96
C ALA A 184 3.84 15.44 16.42
N ALA A 185 3.00 15.84 17.38
CA ALA A 185 3.34 15.84 18.80
C ALA A 185 3.57 14.43 19.37
N ALA A 186 2.86 13.43 18.84
CA ALA A 186 3.05 12.02 19.18
C ALA A 186 4.16 11.32 18.36
N GLY A 187 4.94 12.06 17.56
CA GLY A 187 6.06 11.53 16.81
C GLY A 187 5.69 10.80 15.51
N TYR A 188 4.45 10.93 15.04
CA TYR A 188 4.03 10.40 13.74
C TYR A 188 4.29 11.40 12.61
N GLY A 189 4.79 10.88 11.48
CA GLY A 189 5.09 11.66 10.28
C GLY A 189 6.54 12.13 10.18
N PRO A 190 6.86 12.97 9.17
CA PRO A 190 8.23 13.44 8.96
C PRO A 190 8.68 14.35 10.13
N PRO A 191 9.96 14.30 10.52
CA PRO A 191 10.50 15.14 11.59
C PRO A 191 10.27 16.62 11.25
N ARG A 192 9.77 17.37 12.23
CA ARG A 192 9.52 18.80 12.12
C ARG A 192 10.59 19.58 12.91
N PRO A 193 11.02 20.76 12.43
CA PRO A 193 11.86 21.63 13.24
C PRO A 193 11.07 22.13 14.45
N GLU A 194 11.74 22.44 15.55
CA GLU A 194 11.08 22.92 16.79
C GLU A 194 10.23 24.18 16.56
N SER A 195 10.68 25.07 15.67
CA SER A 195 9.96 26.28 15.26
C SER A 195 8.60 26.01 14.63
N TRP A 196 8.34 24.79 14.16
CA TRP A 196 7.06 24.41 13.55
C TRP A 196 5.90 24.52 14.54
N LEU A 197 6.14 24.27 15.83
CA LEU A 197 5.11 24.42 16.86
C LEU A 197 4.60 25.87 16.97
N ASP A 198 5.45 26.84 16.65
CA ASP A 198 5.13 28.26 16.72
C ASP A 198 4.59 28.81 15.38
N GLU A 199 4.56 27.98 14.33
CA GLU A 199 3.92 28.35 13.07
C GLU A 199 2.39 28.43 13.23
N PRO A 200 1.73 29.35 12.51
CA PRO A 200 0.27 29.47 12.57
C PRO A 200 -0.42 28.23 12.01
N LEU A 201 -1.58 27.90 12.57
CA LEU A 201 -2.45 26.85 12.02
C LEU A 201 -2.96 27.29 10.64
N ARG A 202 -2.92 26.38 9.68
CA ARG A 202 -3.48 26.62 8.34
C ARG A 202 -4.92 26.14 8.27
N GLY A 203 -5.83 26.96 7.74
CA GLY A 203 -7.24 26.63 7.60
C GLY A 203 -8.12 27.38 8.61
N ASP A 204 -9.40 27.02 8.64
CA ASP A 204 -10.35 27.64 9.56
C ASP A 204 -10.05 27.19 11.01
N PRO A 205 -10.05 28.12 11.99
CA PRO A 205 -9.87 27.75 13.38
C PRO A 205 -11.05 26.91 13.89
N PRO A 206 -10.84 26.06 14.91
CA PRO A 206 -11.94 25.35 15.55
C PRO A 206 -12.94 26.35 16.17
N ASP A 207 -14.19 25.91 16.33
CA ASP A 207 -15.24 26.73 16.90
C ASP A 207 -14.86 27.24 18.31
N ALA A 208 -14.95 28.55 18.52
CA ALA A 208 -14.63 29.19 19.79
C ALA A 208 -15.50 28.68 20.95
N ALA A 209 -16.76 28.32 20.69
CA ALA A 209 -17.66 27.75 21.69
C ALA A 209 -17.22 26.34 22.10
N ILE A 210 -16.63 25.55 21.20
CA ILE A 210 -16.05 24.24 21.52
C ILE A 210 -14.79 24.43 22.38
N CYS A 211 -13.90 25.34 21.99
CA CYS A 211 -12.68 25.64 22.76
C CYS A 211 -13.01 26.11 24.18
N ALA A 212 -14.00 27.00 24.32
CA ALA A 212 -14.45 27.51 25.61
C ALA A 212 -15.01 26.41 26.54
N GLN A 213 -15.76 25.44 25.99
CA GLN A 213 -16.25 24.28 26.76
C GLN A 213 -15.12 23.39 27.28
N LEU A 214 -14.02 23.31 26.52
CA LEU A 214 -12.80 22.60 26.93
C LEU A 214 -11.88 23.44 27.82
N GLY A 215 -12.23 24.70 28.11
CA GLY A 215 -11.46 25.60 28.96
C GLY A 215 -10.15 26.09 28.36
N VAL A 216 -10.07 26.16 27.02
CA VAL A 216 -8.88 26.65 26.31
C VAL A 216 -9.22 27.79 25.36
N GLU A 217 -8.24 28.64 25.06
CA GLU A 217 -8.37 29.68 24.03
C GLU A 217 -8.39 29.07 22.62
N VAL A 218 -8.92 29.84 21.66
CA VAL A 218 -8.91 29.42 20.25
C VAL A 218 -7.45 29.33 19.78
N PRO A 219 -7.00 28.16 19.28
CA PRO A 219 -5.61 27.99 18.94
C PRO A 219 -5.25 28.81 17.70
N VAL A 220 -4.14 29.55 17.78
CA VAL A 220 -3.59 30.32 16.66
C VAL A 220 -2.31 29.69 16.09
N SER A 221 -1.68 28.80 16.86
CA SER A 221 -0.46 28.05 16.50
C SER A 221 -0.62 26.55 16.71
N HIS A 222 0.32 25.77 16.17
CA HIS A 222 0.36 24.31 16.42
C HIS A 222 0.59 24.00 17.91
N ARG A 223 1.33 24.84 18.64
CA ARG A 223 1.52 24.73 20.08
C ARG A 223 0.20 24.87 20.84
N ASP A 224 -0.63 25.83 20.46
CA ASP A 224 -1.95 26.00 21.09
C ASP A 224 -2.88 24.82 20.76
N ALA A 225 -2.78 24.27 19.55
CA ALA A 225 -3.53 23.07 19.17
C ALA A 225 -3.18 21.87 20.06
N VAL A 226 -1.91 21.69 20.45
CA VAL A 226 -1.52 20.63 21.40
C VAL A 226 -2.22 20.81 22.74
N ALA A 227 -2.30 22.03 23.27
CA ALA A 227 -3.03 22.30 24.53
C ALA A 227 -4.53 21.95 24.41
N LEU A 228 -5.17 22.33 23.30
CA LEU A 228 -6.56 21.96 22.99
C LEU A 228 -6.74 20.43 22.90
N LEU A 229 -5.83 19.71 22.24
CA LEU A 229 -5.87 18.26 22.09
C LEU A 229 -5.68 17.51 23.42
N VAL A 230 -4.86 18.04 24.33
CA VAL A 230 -4.74 17.52 25.70
C VAL A 230 -6.03 17.75 26.48
N ALA A 231 -6.63 18.94 26.39
CA ALA A 231 -7.91 19.24 27.05
C ALA A 231 -9.05 18.35 26.52
N ALA A 232 -9.06 18.06 25.22
CA ALA A 232 -9.99 17.12 24.59
C ALA A 232 -9.75 15.65 24.99
N GLY A 233 -8.60 15.32 25.59
CA GLY A 233 -8.21 13.95 25.92
C GLY A 233 -7.78 13.12 24.72
N VAL A 234 -7.42 13.76 23.60
CA VAL A 234 -6.86 13.11 22.40
C VAL A 234 -5.37 12.83 22.59
N LEU A 235 -4.66 13.74 23.25
CA LEU A 235 -3.27 13.56 23.66
C LEU A 235 -3.16 13.35 25.16
N VAL A 236 -2.17 12.54 25.55
CA VAL A 236 -1.77 12.32 26.94
C VAL A 236 -0.28 12.71 27.05
N ALA A 237 0.05 13.50 28.07
CA ALA A 237 1.45 13.81 28.37
C ALA A 237 2.19 12.54 28.81
N ASP A 238 3.37 12.31 28.25
CA ASP A 238 4.21 11.14 28.50
C ASP A 238 5.68 11.56 28.59
N GLY A 239 6.17 11.70 29.83
CA GLY A 239 7.49 12.28 30.11
C GLY A 239 7.60 13.72 29.58
N ASP A 240 8.62 13.96 28.75
CA ASP A 240 8.87 15.25 28.11
C ASP A 240 8.10 15.43 26.77
N GLY A 241 7.26 14.45 26.41
CA GLY A 241 6.53 14.43 25.15
C GLY A 241 5.03 14.19 25.31
N TYR A 242 4.40 13.85 24.19
CA TYR A 242 3.00 13.48 24.12
C TYR A 242 2.85 12.15 23.39
N ARG A 243 1.77 11.43 23.69
CA ARG A 243 1.30 10.29 22.91
C ARG A 243 -0.19 10.41 22.65
N LEU A 244 -0.67 9.73 21.61
CA LEU A 244 -2.11 9.58 21.40
C LEU A 244 -2.73 8.78 22.55
N ALA A 245 -3.93 9.17 22.97
CA ALA A 245 -4.74 8.35 23.84
C ALA A 245 -5.12 7.05 23.11
N GLU A 246 -5.00 5.90 23.80
CA GLU A 246 -5.40 4.61 23.25
C GLU A 246 -6.92 4.52 23.07
N HIS A 247 -7.66 5.13 24.01
CA HIS A 247 -9.11 5.24 24.02
C HIS A 247 -9.51 6.69 24.29
N PRO A 248 -9.39 7.59 23.28
CA PRO A 248 -9.85 8.96 23.43
C PRO A 248 -11.35 8.98 23.73
N PRO A 249 -11.83 9.91 24.56
CA PRO A 249 -13.26 10.05 24.81
C PRO A 249 -13.99 10.46 23.53
N LEU A 250 -15.27 10.11 23.41
CA LEU A 250 -16.09 10.62 22.32
C LEU A 250 -16.23 12.14 22.45
N ALA A 251 -16.18 12.86 21.33
CA ALA A 251 -16.33 14.31 21.35
C ALA A 251 -17.69 14.74 21.94
N ALA A 252 -18.75 14.00 21.63
CA ALA A 252 -20.09 14.22 22.16
C ALA A 252 -20.20 14.06 23.69
N ASP A 253 -19.28 13.31 24.33
CA ASP A 253 -19.24 13.15 25.78
C ASP A 253 -18.50 14.31 26.48
N ARG A 254 -17.72 15.10 25.72
CA ARG A 254 -16.87 16.18 26.24
C ARG A 254 -17.39 17.56 25.94
N VAL A 255 -18.09 17.74 24.83
CA VAL A 255 -18.62 19.03 24.38
C VAL A 255 -20.02 18.87 23.81
N ALA A 256 -20.87 19.87 24.05
CA ALA A 256 -22.15 20.00 23.37
C ALA A 256 -21.90 20.39 21.91
N LEU A 257 -22.30 19.50 20.99
CA LEU A 257 -22.14 19.68 19.56
C LEU A 257 -23.43 20.24 18.93
N PRO A 258 -23.33 21.17 17.95
CA PRO A 258 -24.47 21.53 17.11
C PRO A 258 -25.05 20.31 16.37
N GLU A 259 -26.36 20.29 16.12
CA GLU A 259 -27.06 19.15 15.49
C GLU A 259 -26.41 18.69 14.17
N GLY A 260 -26.03 19.65 13.32
CA GLY A 260 -25.36 19.35 12.05
C GLY A 260 -23.98 18.70 12.21
N LEU A 261 -23.30 18.93 13.34
CA LEU A 261 -22.00 18.33 13.67
C LEU A 261 -22.16 16.97 14.36
N VAL A 262 -23.20 16.79 15.18
CA VAL A 262 -23.58 15.47 15.73
C VAL A 262 -23.78 14.47 14.60
N ALA A 263 -24.59 14.81 13.59
CA ALA A 263 -24.83 13.92 12.45
C ALA A 263 -23.55 13.60 11.65
N GLN A 264 -22.59 14.53 11.60
CA GLN A 264 -21.29 14.29 10.95
C GLN A 264 -20.40 13.34 11.77
N VAL A 265 -20.36 13.53 13.08
CA VAL A 265 -19.61 12.66 14.01
C VAL A 265 -20.20 11.25 13.99
N GLU A 266 -21.52 11.10 14.06
CA GLU A 266 -22.19 9.79 14.00
C GLU A 266 -21.92 9.08 12.65
N ARG A 267 -21.95 9.81 11.54
CA ARG A 267 -21.61 9.25 10.22
C ARG A 267 -20.15 8.82 10.15
N ALA A 268 -19.23 9.61 10.68
CA ALA A 268 -17.80 9.27 10.73
C ALA A 268 -17.55 8.05 11.62
N ALA A 269 -18.18 7.99 12.79
CA ALA A 269 -18.11 6.85 13.70
C ALA A 269 -18.64 5.57 13.04
N ALA A 270 -19.78 5.64 12.35
CA ALA A 270 -20.33 4.51 11.62
C ALA A 270 -19.43 4.08 10.45
N SER A 271 -18.89 5.05 9.69
CA SER A 271 -17.96 4.76 8.60
C SER A 271 -16.67 4.09 9.11
N ALA A 272 -16.03 4.62 10.15
CA ALA A 272 -14.84 4.02 10.73
C ALA A 272 -15.10 2.58 11.22
N ARG A 273 -16.24 2.36 11.86
CA ARG A 273 -16.63 1.04 12.40
C ARG A 273 -16.95 0.01 11.32
N TYR A 274 -17.73 0.40 10.30
CA TYR A 274 -18.40 -0.56 9.41
C TYR A 274 -17.85 -0.63 7.99
N THR A 275 -17.06 0.32 7.49
CA THR A 275 -16.65 0.38 6.07
C THR A 275 -16.05 -0.95 5.56
N TRP A 276 -15.11 -1.53 6.30
CA TRP A 276 -14.43 -2.76 5.86
C TRP A 276 -15.34 -3.99 5.94
N ALA A 277 -16.15 -4.12 7.00
CA ALA A 277 -17.14 -5.20 7.09
C ALA A 277 -18.27 -5.05 6.05
N ALA A 278 -18.58 -3.82 5.63
CA ALA A 278 -19.53 -3.57 4.56
C ALA A 278 -18.96 -4.06 3.22
N ALA A 279 -17.65 -3.92 2.99
CA ALA A 279 -17.00 -4.52 1.82
C ALA A 279 -17.04 -6.06 1.84
N ASP A 280 -16.84 -6.70 3.01
CA ASP A 280 -17.04 -8.15 3.17
C ASP A 280 -18.49 -8.56 2.80
N LEU A 281 -19.48 -7.80 3.28
CA LEU A 281 -20.90 -8.01 3.01
C LEU A 281 -21.23 -7.83 1.52
N THR A 282 -20.64 -6.83 0.85
CA THR A 282 -20.79 -6.59 -0.58
C THR A 282 -20.27 -7.78 -1.38
N SER A 283 -19.14 -8.36 -1.00
CA SER A 283 -18.61 -9.57 -1.64
C SER A 283 -19.60 -10.74 -1.51
N VAL A 284 -20.18 -10.96 -0.32
CA VAL A 284 -21.23 -11.97 -0.11
C VAL A 284 -22.44 -11.70 -1.02
N ALA A 285 -22.89 -10.45 -1.10
CA ALA A 285 -24.06 -10.08 -1.89
C ALA A 285 -23.83 -10.19 -3.40
N ALA A 286 -22.62 -9.88 -3.89
CA ALA A 286 -22.24 -9.97 -5.29
C ALA A 286 -22.25 -11.41 -5.81
N TRP A 287 -21.81 -12.36 -4.98
CA TRP A 287 -21.83 -13.79 -5.30
C TRP A 287 -23.20 -14.47 -5.12
N GLY A 288 -24.05 -13.98 -4.20
CA GLY A 288 -25.31 -14.66 -3.87
C GLY A 288 -26.57 -14.20 -4.59
N ASN A 289 -26.61 -12.94 -5.06
CA ASN A 289 -27.70 -12.30 -5.83
C ASN A 289 -29.08 -13.04 -5.89
N PRO A 290 -29.98 -12.86 -4.89
CA PRO A 290 -29.74 -12.23 -3.60
C PRO A 290 -29.12 -13.22 -2.60
N ALA A 291 -28.12 -12.75 -1.83
CA ALA A 291 -27.55 -13.54 -0.74
C ALA A 291 -28.48 -13.50 0.49
N PRO A 292 -28.70 -14.62 1.21
CA PRO A 292 -29.57 -14.64 2.37
C PRO A 292 -28.98 -13.83 3.54
N VAL A 293 -29.83 -13.07 4.24
CA VAL A 293 -29.46 -12.37 5.49
C VAL A 293 -29.28 -13.37 6.64
N GLY A 294 -30.03 -14.48 6.61
CA GLY A 294 -29.88 -15.58 7.56
C GLY A 294 -28.45 -16.14 7.55
N GLY A 295 -27.81 -16.18 8.71
CA GLY A 295 -26.45 -16.73 8.86
C GLY A 295 -25.31 -15.76 8.55
N LEU A 296 -25.58 -14.47 8.28
CA LEU A 296 -24.51 -13.48 8.07
C LEU A 296 -23.54 -13.38 9.25
N ALA A 297 -24.04 -13.49 10.49
CA ALA A 297 -23.20 -13.47 11.69
C ALA A 297 -22.13 -14.59 11.67
N GLU A 298 -22.55 -15.82 11.37
CA GLU A 298 -21.65 -16.97 11.26
C GLU A 298 -20.72 -16.82 10.06
N ARG A 299 -21.24 -16.35 8.93
CA ARG A 299 -20.48 -16.21 7.68
C ARG A 299 -19.36 -15.19 7.77
N LEU A 300 -19.62 -14.05 8.42
CA LEU A 300 -18.67 -12.94 8.56
C LEU A 300 -17.83 -13.04 9.86
N LEU A 301 -18.16 -14.00 10.74
CA LEU A 301 -17.62 -14.11 12.10
C LEU A 301 -17.82 -12.82 12.92
N VAL A 302 -19.02 -12.27 12.89
CA VAL A 302 -19.43 -11.10 13.68
C VAL A 302 -20.46 -11.50 14.74
N ALA A 303 -20.53 -10.75 15.83
CA ALA A 303 -21.56 -10.98 16.83
C ALA A 303 -22.96 -10.76 16.23
N PRO A 304 -23.96 -11.62 16.52
CA PRO A 304 -25.31 -11.49 15.94
C PRO A 304 -25.97 -10.12 16.16
N GLY A 305 -25.68 -9.47 17.30
CA GLY A 305 -26.20 -8.13 17.63
C GLY A 305 -25.62 -7.00 16.77
N GLU A 306 -24.50 -7.23 16.08
CA GLU A 306 -23.85 -6.23 15.22
C GLU A 306 -24.38 -6.24 13.78
N VAL A 307 -24.98 -7.36 13.35
CA VAL A 307 -25.48 -7.52 11.98
C VAL A 307 -26.51 -6.45 11.60
N PRO A 308 -27.49 -6.07 12.45
CA PRO A 308 -28.42 -4.99 12.12
C PRO A 308 -27.73 -3.64 11.87
N GLY A 309 -26.72 -3.29 12.67
CA GLY A 309 -25.96 -2.05 12.51
C GLY A 309 -25.13 -2.03 11.23
N LEU A 310 -24.45 -3.14 10.94
CA LEU A 310 -23.70 -3.33 9.70
C LEU A 310 -24.62 -3.25 8.47
N LEU A 311 -25.77 -3.93 8.48
CA LEU A 311 -26.75 -3.89 7.39
C LEU A 311 -27.31 -2.49 7.19
N ALA A 312 -27.69 -1.81 8.28
CA ALA A 312 -28.21 -0.44 8.21
C ALA A 312 -27.17 0.51 7.59
N TYR A 313 -25.90 0.40 7.99
CA TYR A 313 -24.80 1.15 7.39
C TYR A 313 -24.63 0.83 5.90
N ALA A 314 -24.53 -0.46 5.54
CA ALA A 314 -24.29 -0.88 4.16
C ALA A 314 -25.46 -0.58 3.21
N VAL A 315 -26.70 -0.47 3.71
CA VAL A 315 -27.84 0.03 2.94
C VAL A 315 -27.80 1.56 2.82
N SER A 316 -27.47 2.26 3.91
CA SER A 316 -27.41 3.73 3.93
C SER A 316 -26.32 4.28 3.00
N ASP A 317 -25.13 3.69 3.06
CA ASP A 317 -23.99 4.06 2.22
C ASP A 317 -24.13 3.50 0.79
N ARG A 318 -25.13 2.64 0.57
CA ARG A 318 -25.47 1.96 -0.69
C ARG A 318 -24.40 1.08 -1.35
N PRO A 319 -23.47 0.40 -0.64
CA PRO A 319 -22.78 -0.74 -1.25
C PRO A 319 -23.70 -1.96 -1.46
N VAL A 320 -24.81 -2.07 -0.72
CA VAL A 320 -25.82 -3.14 -0.89
C VAL A 320 -27.25 -2.61 -0.81
N GLN A 321 -28.21 -3.40 -1.30
CA GLN A 321 -29.64 -3.20 -1.09
C GLN A 321 -30.26 -4.45 -0.45
N GLN A 322 -31.15 -4.25 0.52
CA GLN A 322 -31.96 -5.33 1.09
C GLN A 322 -33.22 -5.56 0.25
N ILE A 323 -33.46 -6.82 -0.14
CA ILE A 323 -34.62 -7.26 -0.93
C ILE A 323 -35.23 -8.48 -0.24
N GLY A 324 -36.39 -8.29 0.41
CA GLY A 324 -37.01 -9.34 1.22
C GLY A 324 -36.08 -9.81 2.34
N GLU A 325 -35.82 -11.12 2.39
CA GLU A 325 -34.90 -11.76 3.35
C GLU A 325 -33.45 -11.85 2.84
N GLY A 326 -33.15 -11.25 1.68
CA GLY A 326 -31.83 -11.27 1.07
C GLY A 326 -31.23 -9.87 0.84
N ILE A 327 -30.00 -9.85 0.36
CA ILE A 327 -29.25 -8.66 -0.02
C ILE A 327 -28.64 -8.83 -1.40
N VAL A 328 -28.55 -7.73 -2.15
CA VAL A 328 -27.88 -7.64 -3.44
C VAL A 328 -26.79 -6.59 -3.37
N ALA A 329 -25.65 -6.84 -4.04
CA ALA A 329 -24.63 -5.82 -4.20
C ALA A 329 -25.14 -4.75 -5.18
N LEU A 330 -24.72 -3.51 -4.96
CA LEU A 330 -24.99 -2.41 -5.87
C LEU A 330 -23.72 -2.05 -6.65
N PRO A 331 -23.87 -1.58 -7.90
CA PRO A 331 -22.72 -1.11 -8.66
C PRO A 331 -22.07 0.07 -7.96
N ARG A 332 -20.75 0.15 -8.08
CA ARG A 332 -19.93 1.27 -7.62
C ARG A 332 -20.52 2.57 -8.10
N ARG A 333 -20.68 3.54 -7.20
CA ARG A 333 -21.09 4.88 -7.62
C ARG A 333 -19.96 5.47 -8.45
N GLN A 334 -20.23 5.74 -9.71
CA GLN A 334 -19.31 6.57 -10.48
C GLN A 334 -19.26 7.93 -9.80
N PRO A 335 -18.05 8.42 -9.42
CA PRO A 335 -17.95 9.77 -8.93
C PRO A 335 -18.54 10.68 -10.01
N GLU A 336 -19.48 11.56 -9.62
CA GLU A 336 -19.97 12.57 -10.54
C GLU A 336 -18.74 13.28 -11.12
N PRO A 337 -18.62 13.41 -12.45
CA PRO A 337 -17.48 14.07 -13.05
C PRO A 337 -17.41 15.46 -12.45
N VAL A 338 -16.47 15.67 -11.55
CA VAL A 338 -16.26 16.96 -10.91
C VAL A 338 -15.76 17.86 -12.03
N SER A 339 -16.70 18.54 -12.67
CA SER A 339 -16.45 19.49 -13.76
C SER A 339 -15.95 20.81 -13.19
N LEU A 340 -15.19 20.75 -12.09
CA LEU A 340 -14.33 21.86 -11.74
C LEU A 340 -13.27 21.89 -12.84
N PRO A 341 -12.97 23.05 -13.45
CA PRO A 341 -11.75 23.20 -14.19
C PRO A 341 -10.65 22.90 -13.18
N VAL A 342 -10.15 21.66 -13.18
CA VAL A 342 -8.84 21.36 -12.62
C VAL A 342 -7.98 22.33 -13.38
N SER A 343 -7.53 23.40 -12.71
CA SER A 343 -6.53 24.29 -13.28
C SER A 343 -5.51 23.33 -13.81
N VAL A 344 -5.40 23.25 -15.14
CA VAL A 344 -4.38 22.42 -15.75
C VAL A 344 -3.15 22.95 -15.08
N VAL A 345 -2.58 22.15 -14.18
CA VAL A 345 -1.25 22.39 -13.68
C VAL A 345 -0.47 22.10 -14.93
N VAL A 346 -0.41 23.09 -15.83
CA VAL A 346 0.62 23.21 -16.82
C VAL A 346 1.82 23.14 -15.91
N PRO A 347 2.56 22.02 -15.89
CA PRO A 347 3.78 21.99 -15.12
C PRO A 347 4.50 23.24 -15.59
N SER A 348 4.74 24.17 -14.68
CA SER A 348 5.50 25.38 -14.98
C SER A 348 6.88 24.91 -15.42
N ARG A 349 6.99 24.55 -16.70
CA ARG A 349 8.24 24.41 -17.44
C ARG A 349 8.70 25.78 -17.92
N SER A 350 7.90 26.83 -17.71
CA SER A 350 8.20 28.18 -18.15
C SER A 350 9.22 28.89 -17.27
N GLU A 351 9.46 28.42 -16.05
CA GLU A 351 10.60 28.89 -15.26
C GLU A 351 11.26 27.67 -14.62
N ASN A 352 12.40 27.26 -15.18
CA ASN A 352 13.35 26.45 -14.41
C ASN A 352 13.49 27.16 -13.06
N PRO A 353 13.20 26.50 -11.91
CA PRO A 353 13.48 27.12 -10.62
C PRO A 353 14.92 27.62 -10.70
N ALA A 354 15.17 28.86 -10.28
CA ALA A 354 16.51 29.41 -10.27
C ALA A 354 17.40 28.41 -9.54
N THR A 355 18.14 27.60 -10.30
CA THR A 355 19.02 26.60 -9.73
C THR A 355 20.07 27.41 -9.02
N VAL A 356 20.06 27.39 -7.69
CA VAL A 356 21.20 27.84 -6.90
C VAL A 356 22.39 27.06 -7.49
N PRO A 357 23.43 27.72 -8.02
CA PRO A 357 24.55 27.03 -8.64
C PRO A 357 25.25 26.16 -7.59
N GLY A 358 24.78 24.93 -7.44
CA GLY A 358 25.46 23.88 -6.71
C GLY A 358 26.53 23.27 -7.61
N ALA A 359 27.53 22.64 -7.00
CA ALA A 359 28.42 21.78 -7.76
C ALA A 359 27.57 20.71 -8.48
N PRO A 360 27.85 20.40 -9.75
CA PRO A 360 27.10 19.41 -10.49
C PRO A 360 27.10 18.06 -9.75
N PRO A 361 26.01 17.28 -9.83
CA PRO A 361 25.95 15.99 -9.18
C PRO A 361 27.08 15.09 -9.70
N ARG A 362 27.84 14.48 -8.79
CA ARG A 362 29.00 13.62 -9.14
C ARG A 362 28.60 12.46 -10.06
N ALA A 363 27.41 11.90 -9.85
CA ALA A 363 26.86 10.81 -10.65
C ALA A 363 26.21 11.25 -11.97
N GLY A 364 26.22 12.54 -12.30
CA GLY A 364 25.55 13.07 -13.49
C GLY A 364 24.03 13.22 -13.32
N VAL A 365 23.37 13.55 -14.43
CA VAL A 365 21.90 13.73 -14.55
C VAL A 365 21.42 12.95 -15.77
N ILE A 366 20.21 12.38 -15.68
CA ILE A 366 19.53 11.79 -16.83
C ILE A 366 18.51 12.80 -17.35
N GLY A 367 18.68 13.24 -18.59
CA GLY A 367 17.75 14.13 -19.28
C GLY A 367 16.42 13.43 -19.57
N GLY A 368 15.36 14.22 -19.77
CA GLY A 368 14.03 13.68 -20.11
C GLY A 368 13.95 12.96 -21.46
N ASN A 369 15.01 13.03 -22.27
CA ASN A 369 15.21 12.31 -23.53
C ASN A 369 16.12 11.08 -23.37
N GLY A 370 16.43 10.68 -22.13
CA GLY A 370 17.31 9.56 -21.81
C GLY A 370 18.82 9.86 -21.89
N GLU A 371 19.24 11.10 -22.14
CA GLU A 371 20.68 11.42 -22.16
C GLU A 371 21.31 11.33 -20.78
N VAL A 372 22.40 10.57 -20.65
CA VAL A 372 23.22 10.49 -19.44
C VAL A 372 24.30 11.58 -19.54
N ILE A 373 24.13 12.63 -18.74
CA ILE A 373 24.98 13.83 -18.74
C ILE A 373 25.86 13.81 -17.50
N VAL A 374 27.18 13.89 -17.67
CA VAL A 374 28.14 14.02 -16.57
C VAL A 374 28.96 15.31 -16.73
N TRP A 375 29.64 15.77 -15.70
CA TRP A 375 30.48 16.96 -15.78
C TRP A 375 31.96 16.59 -15.85
N ARG A 376 32.65 17.08 -16.88
CA ARG A 376 34.11 16.94 -17.06
C ARG A 376 34.74 18.32 -17.18
N ALA A 377 35.70 18.61 -16.30
CA ALA A 377 36.35 19.92 -16.23
C ALA A 377 35.36 21.10 -16.11
N GLY A 378 34.22 20.89 -15.45
CA GLY A 378 33.17 21.90 -15.27
C GLY A 378 32.13 21.97 -16.39
N GLU A 379 32.35 21.27 -17.51
CA GLU A 379 31.44 21.28 -18.66
C GLU A 379 30.58 20.01 -18.70
N PRO A 380 29.28 20.11 -19.05
CA PRO A 380 28.42 18.94 -19.26
C PRO A 380 28.85 18.18 -20.51
N VAL A 381 28.99 16.87 -20.38
CA VAL A 381 29.33 15.92 -21.45
C VAL A 381 28.27 14.83 -21.47
N VAL A 382 27.62 14.65 -22.63
CA VAL A 382 26.72 13.52 -22.87
C VAL A 382 27.58 12.25 -23.02
N LEU A 383 27.44 11.30 -22.11
CA LEU A 383 28.11 10.01 -22.22
C LEU A 383 27.37 9.08 -23.19
N GLY A 384 26.05 9.08 -23.15
CA GLY A 384 25.24 8.22 -23.99
C GLY A 384 23.76 8.50 -23.78
N ARG A 385 22.90 7.75 -24.47
CA ARG A 385 21.45 7.84 -24.34
C ARG A 385 20.87 6.48 -23.96
N VAL A 386 20.21 6.40 -22.81
CA VAL A 386 19.38 5.23 -22.48
C VAL A 386 18.05 5.33 -23.24
N PRO A 387 17.55 4.23 -23.83
CA PRO A 387 16.29 4.24 -24.55
C PRO A 387 15.12 4.62 -23.62
N ASP A 388 14.15 5.36 -24.18
CA ASP A 388 12.99 5.97 -23.51
C ASP A 388 12.39 5.11 -22.40
N GLN A 389 12.69 5.46 -21.15
CA GLN A 389 12.06 4.86 -19.98
C GLN A 389 11.70 5.93 -18.96
N TYR A 390 10.46 5.85 -18.49
CA TYR A 390 9.98 6.73 -17.45
C TYR A 390 10.57 6.29 -16.12
N ARG A 391 11.22 7.24 -15.42
CA ARG A 391 11.85 7.10 -14.09
C ARG A 391 13.16 6.30 -14.09
N CYS A 392 14.26 7.03 -14.03
CA CYS A 392 15.60 6.47 -13.93
C CYS A 392 16.29 6.92 -12.63
N ARG A 393 17.10 6.05 -12.03
CA ARG A 393 18.10 6.41 -11.01
C ARG A 393 19.49 6.15 -11.58
N ALA A 394 20.40 7.11 -11.40
CA ALA A 394 21.78 7.02 -11.87
C ALA A 394 22.74 6.85 -10.68
N HIS A 395 23.70 5.93 -10.82
CA HIS A 395 24.75 5.70 -9.84
C HIS A 395 26.12 5.72 -10.54
N GLU A 396 27.05 6.53 -10.02
CA GLU A 396 28.43 6.51 -10.48
C GLU A 396 29.10 5.19 -10.09
N THR A 397 29.82 4.58 -11.04
CA THR A 397 30.62 3.37 -10.83
C THR A 397 32.05 3.62 -11.33
N PRO A 398 33.02 2.76 -10.98
CA PRO A 398 34.39 2.89 -11.50
C PRO A 398 34.48 2.87 -13.04
N VAL A 399 33.49 2.29 -13.73
CA VAL A 399 33.52 2.05 -15.19
C VAL A 399 32.51 2.90 -15.98
N GLY A 400 31.62 3.63 -15.31
CA GLY A 400 30.60 4.45 -15.97
C GLY A 400 29.44 4.81 -15.04
N ILE A 401 28.29 5.15 -15.61
CA ILE A 401 27.05 5.42 -14.89
C ILE A 401 26.11 4.22 -15.03
N ALA A 402 25.77 3.59 -13.91
CA ALA A 402 24.71 2.59 -13.86
C ALA A 402 23.35 3.31 -13.76
N VAL A 403 22.48 3.04 -14.72
CA VAL A 403 21.12 3.57 -14.83
C VAL A 403 20.15 2.46 -14.51
N ALA A 404 19.50 2.54 -13.36
CA ALA A 404 18.39 1.68 -13.00
C ALA A 404 17.07 2.30 -13.47
N THR A 405 16.20 1.49 -14.04
CA THR A 405 14.90 1.93 -14.56
C THR A 405 13.78 1.19 -13.85
N SER A 406 12.59 1.79 -13.72
CA SER A 406 11.50 1.21 -12.93
C SER A 406 10.69 0.11 -13.64
N GLY A 407 11.16 -0.40 -14.78
CA GLY A 407 10.41 -1.38 -15.58
C GLY A 407 11.20 -1.96 -16.74
N GLY A 408 12.53 -2.01 -16.62
CA GLY A 408 13.40 -2.49 -17.67
C GLY A 408 14.76 -2.90 -17.13
N PRO A 409 15.56 -3.62 -17.94
CA PRO A 409 16.90 -3.99 -17.53
C PRO A 409 17.72 -2.71 -17.29
N GLY A 410 18.39 -2.65 -16.13
CA GLY A 410 19.35 -1.58 -15.87
C GLY A 410 20.42 -1.51 -16.96
N MET A 411 20.97 -0.32 -17.18
CA MET A 411 21.95 -0.07 -18.23
C MET A 411 23.23 0.49 -17.61
N LEU A 412 24.39 0.08 -18.09
CA LEU A 412 25.67 0.73 -17.79
C LEU A 412 26.07 1.60 -18.98
N VAL A 413 26.21 2.90 -18.75
CA VAL A 413 26.79 3.82 -19.73
C VAL A 413 28.25 4.04 -19.36
N GLY A 414 29.15 3.40 -20.10
CA GLY A 414 30.59 3.47 -19.91
C GLY A 414 31.14 4.89 -20.07
N TRP A 415 32.31 5.16 -19.48
CA TRP A 415 32.96 6.47 -19.62
C TRP A 415 33.36 6.82 -21.07
N ASP A 416 33.44 5.83 -21.96
CA ASP A 416 33.66 5.96 -23.40
C ASP A 416 32.36 6.09 -24.21
N GLY A 417 31.21 6.06 -23.54
CA GLY A 417 29.88 6.13 -24.13
C GLY A 417 29.34 4.79 -24.64
N THR A 418 30.04 3.68 -24.41
CA THR A 418 29.47 2.36 -24.65
C THR A 418 28.27 2.13 -23.73
N ILE A 419 27.26 1.45 -24.26
CA ILE A 419 26.04 1.16 -23.52
C ILE A 419 25.90 -0.36 -23.42
N GLU A 420 25.95 -0.87 -22.20
CA GLU A 420 25.80 -2.29 -21.91
C GLU A 420 24.54 -2.51 -21.08
N ARG A 421 23.79 -3.56 -21.43
CA ARG A 421 22.66 -4.01 -20.63
C ARG A 421 23.20 -4.73 -19.39
N LEU A 422 22.80 -4.30 -18.20
CA LEU A 422 23.15 -5.00 -16.97
C LEU A 422 22.49 -6.39 -16.97
N PRO A 423 23.19 -7.43 -16.50
CA PRO A 423 22.72 -8.82 -16.56
C PRO A 423 21.55 -9.12 -15.63
N VAL A 424 21.20 -8.18 -14.73
CA VAL A 424 20.09 -8.27 -13.78
C VAL A 424 19.35 -6.94 -13.72
N ASP A 425 18.03 -7.00 -13.52
CA ASP A 425 17.27 -5.81 -13.15
C ASP A 425 17.67 -5.41 -11.72
N LEU A 426 18.12 -4.17 -11.53
CA LEU A 426 18.54 -3.66 -10.24
C LEU A 426 17.37 -3.08 -9.44
N GLY A 427 16.16 -3.05 -10.02
CA GLY A 427 15.00 -2.37 -9.45
C GLY A 427 15.31 -0.91 -9.14
N SER A 428 14.48 -0.28 -8.30
CA SER A 428 14.72 1.11 -7.88
C SER A 428 15.59 1.26 -6.62
N HIS A 429 16.06 0.15 -6.02
CA HIS A 429 16.75 0.14 -4.73
C HIS A 429 18.10 -0.62 -4.78
N PRO A 430 19.26 0.06 -4.72
CA PRO A 430 20.54 -0.64 -4.67
C PRO A 430 20.78 -1.31 -3.31
N VAL A 431 21.13 -2.60 -3.32
CA VAL A 431 21.49 -3.38 -2.12
C VAL A 431 22.96 -3.12 -1.72
N ARG A 432 23.22 -2.82 -0.44
CA ARG A 432 24.58 -2.75 0.15
C ARG A 432 25.07 -4.16 0.52
N ALA A 433 26.33 -4.51 0.21
CA ALA A 433 26.94 -5.77 0.64
C ALA A 433 27.84 -5.62 1.89
N VAL A 434 27.87 -6.66 2.73
CA VAL A 434 28.73 -6.83 3.91
C VAL A 434 30.09 -7.44 3.48
N PRO A 435 31.24 -7.05 4.07
CA PRO A 435 32.56 -7.45 3.57
C PRO A 435 32.92 -8.90 3.94
N THR A 436 33.18 -9.74 2.95
CA THR A 436 33.89 -11.03 3.13
C THR A 436 35.07 -11.09 2.14
N GLY A 437 36.29 -11.19 2.68
CA GLY A 437 37.53 -11.07 1.91
C GLY A 437 37.88 -12.32 1.09
N GLY A 438 38.09 -12.15 -0.22
CA GLY A 438 38.65 -13.16 -1.10
C GLY A 438 39.04 -12.58 -2.47
N SER A 439 40.24 -12.91 -2.95
CA SER A 439 40.82 -12.45 -4.22
C SER A 439 40.44 -13.34 -5.40
N TRP A 440 40.20 -12.77 -6.60
CA TRP A 440 39.94 -13.48 -7.86
C TRP A 440 41.21 -13.67 -8.73
N PRO A 441 41.36 -14.81 -9.44
CA PRO A 441 42.30 -14.97 -10.55
C PRO A 441 41.63 -14.79 -11.93
N GLY A 442 42.45 -14.45 -12.92
CA GLY A 442 42.06 -14.08 -14.27
C GLY A 442 41.53 -15.20 -15.17
N SER A 443 40.89 -14.75 -16.24
CA SER A 443 40.20 -15.46 -17.31
C SER A 443 41.01 -16.55 -18.03
N SER A 444 40.39 -17.71 -18.24
CA SER A 444 40.65 -18.57 -19.39
C SER A 444 39.36 -19.24 -19.87
N THR A 445 39.13 -19.19 -21.17
CA THR A 445 38.03 -19.81 -21.92
C THR A 445 38.10 -21.34 -21.89
N THR A 446 37.04 -22.04 -21.45
CA THR A 446 36.42 -23.20 -22.14
C THR A 446 35.13 -23.67 -21.46
N SER A 447 34.27 -24.29 -22.26
CA SER A 447 32.95 -24.84 -21.99
C SER A 447 32.78 -25.73 -20.74
N GLY A 448 31.63 -25.63 -20.08
CA GLY A 448 31.13 -26.65 -19.16
C GLY A 448 29.93 -26.15 -18.35
N ALA A 449 28.80 -26.84 -18.44
CA ALA A 449 27.58 -26.54 -17.71
C ALA A 449 27.78 -26.57 -16.18
N GLY A 450 27.27 -25.56 -15.49
CA GLY A 450 27.20 -25.51 -14.02
C GLY A 450 26.50 -24.23 -13.57
N ARG A 451 25.37 -24.38 -12.86
CA ARG A 451 24.69 -23.26 -12.18
C ARG A 451 25.62 -22.70 -11.10
N GLY A 452 25.95 -21.42 -11.19
CA GLY A 452 26.68 -20.69 -10.16
C GLY A 452 26.24 -19.23 -10.14
N THR A 453 25.71 -18.78 -9.01
CA THR A 453 25.40 -17.38 -8.72
C THR A 453 26.71 -16.60 -8.59
N GLY A 454 27.13 -15.92 -9.66
CA GLY A 454 28.32 -15.06 -9.67
C GLY A 454 28.00 -13.66 -9.16
N ARG A 455 28.54 -13.27 -7.99
CA ARG A 455 28.61 -11.87 -7.54
C ARG A 455 29.95 -11.26 -7.96
N ILE A 456 29.91 -10.05 -8.52
CA ILE A 456 31.07 -9.33 -9.06
C ILE A 456 31.73 -8.48 -7.95
N CYS A 457 33.06 -8.49 -7.87
CA CYS A 457 33.87 -7.76 -6.88
C CYS A 457 34.51 -6.48 -7.46
N TRP A 458 34.57 -5.41 -6.65
CA TRP A 458 35.32 -4.18 -6.94
C TRP A 458 36.22 -3.80 -5.75
N THR A 459 37.40 -3.23 -6.02
CA THR A 459 38.37 -2.73 -5.01
C THR A 459 38.67 -1.24 -5.19
N SER A 460 38.90 -0.48 -4.11
CA SER A 460 39.49 0.87 -4.12
C SER A 460 40.79 0.96 -3.30
N PRO A 461 41.71 1.91 -3.61
CA PRO A 461 43.00 2.03 -2.94
C PRO A 461 42.97 2.93 -1.68
N LEU A 462 43.80 2.54 -0.71
CA LEU A 462 44.11 3.20 0.57
C LEU A 462 44.52 4.68 0.48
N ALA A 463 43.95 5.51 1.37
CA ALA A 463 44.44 6.84 1.69
C ALA A 463 45.52 6.79 2.79
N ARG A 464 46.69 7.39 2.55
CA ARG A 464 47.74 7.64 3.55
C ARG A 464 47.46 8.92 4.34
N SER A 465 47.63 8.82 5.66
CA SER A 465 47.61 9.91 6.63
C SER A 465 48.75 10.93 6.44
N ARG A 466 48.47 12.22 6.61
CA ARG A 466 49.44 13.22 7.08
C ARG A 466 48.83 14.05 8.21
N ARG A 467 49.51 14.06 9.36
CA ARG A 467 49.29 14.96 10.50
C ARG A 467 49.95 16.32 10.22
N CYS A 468 49.37 17.40 10.74
CA CYS A 468 50.06 18.67 10.99
C CYS A 468 50.06 18.93 12.51
N PRO A 469 51.15 19.46 13.10
CA PRO A 469 51.21 19.85 14.51
C PRO A 469 50.73 21.30 14.69
N GLY A 470 50.09 21.59 15.81
CA GLY A 470 49.73 22.95 16.22
C GLY A 470 50.92 23.72 16.82
N PRO A 471 50.86 25.05 16.90
CA PRO A 471 51.89 25.85 17.55
C PRO A 471 51.55 26.10 19.03
N THR A 472 52.58 25.95 19.86
CA THR A 472 52.67 26.50 21.22
C THR A 472 53.21 27.93 21.16
N SER A 473 52.43 28.88 21.67
CA SER A 473 52.78 29.91 22.68
C SER A 473 51.71 30.99 22.68
#